data_AF-A0A1M3BDP7-F1
#
_entry.id   AF-A0A1M3BDP7-F1
#
_cell.length_a   1.000
_cell.length_b   1.000
_cell.length_c   1.000
_cell.angle_alpha   90.00
_cell.angle_beta   90.00
_cell.angle_gamma   90.00
#
_symmetry.space_group_name_H-M   'P 1'
#
loop_
_entity.id
_entity.type
_entity.pdbx_description
1 polymer ?
#
loop_
_entity_poly.entity_id
_entity_poly.type
_entity_poly.pdbx_seq_one_letter_code
_entity_poly.pdbx_strand_id
1 'polypeptide(L)'
;MKRLFWIGSSLEDLKQFPDEVQREVGHGLYLAQMGDRHNHAKTISGIGNAKLIELRENDRSGTYRVIYTLEMDKFIFVLHAFQKKSKSGIATPKQEIDLIKRRLKDAEAIYKELKGEK
;
A
#
# COMPACT_ATOMS: atom_id res chain seq x y z
N MET A 1 -16.76 7.45 3.46
CA MET A 1 -15.72 6.40 3.43
C MET A 1 -15.18 6.26 2.01
N LYS A 2 -13.86 6.25 1.82
CA LYS A 2 -13.21 6.00 0.54
C LYS A 2 -13.34 4.53 0.16
N ARG A 3 -13.51 4.23 -1.13
CA ARG A 3 -13.52 2.86 -1.66
C ARG A 3 -12.07 2.37 -1.78
N LEU A 4 -11.82 1.14 -1.33
CA LEU A 4 -10.51 0.52 -1.40
C LEU A 4 -10.47 -0.52 -2.51
N PHE A 5 -9.41 -0.50 -3.30
CA PHE A 5 -9.13 -1.44 -4.38
C PHE A 5 -7.78 -2.09 -4.19
N TRP A 6 -7.71 -3.39 -4.48
CA TRP A 6 -6.48 -4.17 -4.46
C TRP A 6 -5.95 -4.28 -5.89
N ILE A 7 -4.68 -3.96 -6.10
CA ILE A 7 -4.04 -4.07 -7.41
C ILE A 7 -3.16 -5.32 -7.46
N GLY A 8 -3.28 -6.09 -8.54
CA GLY A 8 -2.53 -7.33 -8.72
C GLY A 8 -2.76 -8.30 -7.57
N SER A 9 -1.70 -8.93 -7.07
CA SER A 9 -1.75 -9.90 -5.96
C SER A 9 -1.73 -9.27 -4.57
N SER A 10 -1.89 -7.96 -4.44
CA SER A 10 -1.64 -7.27 -3.16
C SER A 10 -2.52 -7.76 -2.00
N LEU A 11 -3.74 -8.25 -2.27
CA LEU A 11 -4.60 -8.85 -1.25
C LEU A 11 -4.10 -10.24 -0.86
N GLU A 12 -3.76 -11.06 -1.86
CA GLU A 12 -3.27 -12.41 -1.69
C GLU A 12 -1.96 -12.41 -0.90
N ASP A 13 -1.06 -11.46 -1.21
CA ASP A 13 0.22 -11.26 -0.54
C ASP A 13 0.01 -10.83 0.93
N LEU A 14 -0.92 -9.90 1.20
CA LEU A 14 -1.28 -9.50 2.56
C LEU A 14 -1.83 -10.69 3.37
N LYS A 15 -2.66 -11.54 2.76
CA LYS A 15 -3.22 -12.74 3.41
C LYS A 15 -2.17 -13.79 3.78
N GLN A 16 -0.95 -13.70 3.25
CA GLN A 16 0.17 -14.54 3.69
C GLN A 16 0.89 -14.02 4.94
N PHE A 17 0.54 -12.83 5.43
CA PHE A 17 1.16 -12.27 6.63
C PHE A 17 0.62 -12.97 7.89
N PRO A 18 1.35 -12.93 9.02
CA PRO A 18 0.82 -13.36 10.30
C PRO A 18 -0.49 -12.65 10.65
N ASP A 19 -1.41 -13.33 11.32
CA ASP A 19 -2.75 -12.79 11.63
C ASP A 19 -2.71 -11.45 12.36
N GLU A 20 -1.76 -11.27 13.27
CA GLU A 20 -1.58 -10.01 13.99
C GLU A 20 -1.22 -8.84 13.06
N VAL A 21 -0.31 -9.09 12.10
CA VAL A 21 0.07 -8.10 11.10
C VAL A 21 -1.11 -7.80 10.17
N GLN A 22 -1.89 -8.81 9.78
CA GLN A 22 -3.09 -8.60 8.97
C GLN A 22 -4.11 -7.71 9.67
N ARG A 23 -4.32 -7.90 10.99
CA ARG A 23 -5.23 -7.06 11.78
C ARG A 23 -4.77 -5.61 11.84
N GLU A 24 -3.50 -5.36 12.17
CA GLU A 24 -2.96 -3.99 12.26
C GLU A 24 -2.97 -3.29 10.89
N VAL A 25 -2.59 -4.01 9.83
CA VAL A 25 -2.70 -3.47 8.45
C VAL A 25 -4.15 -3.16 8.10
N GLY A 26 -5.09 -4.07 8.40
CA GLY A 26 -6.51 -3.88 8.15
C GLY A 26 -7.06 -2.65 8.88
N HIS A 27 -6.67 -2.45 10.14
CA HIS A 27 -7.00 -1.25 10.90
C HIS A 27 -6.42 0.02 10.26
N GLY A 28 -5.16 0.00 9.85
CA GLY A 28 -4.54 1.12 9.15
C GLY A 28 -5.21 1.49 7.82
N LEU A 29 -5.62 0.49 7.04
CA LEU A 29 -6.39 0.70 5.81
C LEU A 29 -7.80 1.23 6.09
N TYR A 30 -8.45 0.75 7.15
CA TYR A 30 -9.75 1.28 7.59
C TYR A 30 -9.65 2.76 7.96
N LEU A 31 -8.65 3.17 8.75
CA LEU A 31 -8.39 4.58 9.06
C LEU A 31 -8.19 5.41 7.78
N ALA A 32 -7.41 4.90 6.83
CA ALA A 32 -7.22 5.55 5.55
C ALA A 32 -8.55 5.75 4.79
N GLN A 33 -9.43 4.75 4.80
CA GLN A 33 -10.76 4.84 4.19
C GLN A 33 -11.65 5.90 4.87
N MET A 34 -11.44 6.15 6.16
CA MET A 34 -12.14 7.20 6.91
C MET A 34 -11.52 8.58 6.73
N GLY A 35 -10.38 8.69 6.03
CA GLY A 35 -9.66 9.94 5.84
C GLY A 35 -8.66 10.25 6.95
N ASP A 36 -8.44 9.29 7.85
CA ASP A 36 -7.47 9.36 8.94
C ASP A 36 -6.18 8.60 8.58
N ARG A 37 -5.20 8.58 9.48
CA ARG A 37 -3.88 8.03 9.23
C ARG A 37 -3.39 7.18 10.40
N HIS A 38 -2.99 5.95 10.09
CA HIS A 38 -2.33 5.07 11.07
C HIS A 38 -1.02 5.67 11.57
N ASN A 39 -0.69 5.45 12.84
CA ASN A 39 0.53 5.98 13.48
C ASN A 39 1.83 5.55 12.76
N HIS A 40 1.82 4.36 12.16
CA HIS A 40 2.98 3.81 11.44
C HIS A 40 2.98 4.11 9.93
N ALA A 41 2.01 4.89 9.44
CA ALA A 41 1.92 5.25 8.03
C ALA A 41 2.90 6.39 7.69
N LYS A 42 3.81 6.15 6.75
CA LYS A 42 4.78 7.13 6.25
C LYS A 42 4.48 7.52 4.81
N THR A 43 4.58 8.81 4.51
CA THR A 43 4.43 9.27 3.13
C THR A 43 5.76 9.06 2.43
N ILE A 44 5.72 8.40 1.28
CA ILE A 44 6.90 8.19 0.44
C ILE A 44 6.69 8.91 -0.89
N SER A 45 7.77 9.49 -1.38
CA SER A 45 7.86 10.21 -2.66
C SER A 45 8.97 9.62 -3.52
N GLY A 46 9.03 10.01 -4.80
CA GLY A 46 10.05 9.51 -5.75
C GLY A 46 9.70 8.18 -6.42
N ILE A 47 8.48 7.66 -6.22
CA ILE A 47 7.96 6.51 -6.95
C ILE A 47 6.91 7.00 -7.95
N GLY A 48 7.37 7.32 -9.17
CA GLY A 48 6.53 7.97 -10.17
C GLY A 48 6.11 9.38 -9.75
N ASN A 49 4.95 9.83 -10.22
CA ASN A 49 4.41 11.17 -9.95
C ASN A 49 3.39 11.21 -8.79
N ALA A 50 3.13 10.08 -8.13
CA ALA A 50 2.11 9.98 -7.08
C ALA A 50 2.73 10.02 -5.68
N LYS A 51 2.04 10.64 -4.71
CA LYS A 51 2.34 10.41 -3.29
C LYS A 51 1.73 9.09 -2.83
N LEU A 52 2.60 8.24 -2.28
CA LEU A 52 2.20 6.95 -1.73
C LEU A 52 2.32 6.98 -0.21
N ILE A 53 1.57 6.10 0.45
CA ILE A 53 1.72 5.80 1.85
C ILE A 53 2.31 4.40 1.98
N GLU A 54 3.31 4.28 2.86
CA GLU A 54 3.85 3.03 3.35
C GLU A 54 3.38 2.81 4.78
N LEU A 55 2.56 1.79 5.01
CA LEU A 55 2.26 1.27 6.33
C LEU A 55 3.30 0.22 6.72
N ARG A 56 3.85 0.31 7.93
CA ARG A 56 4.91 -0.57 8.42
C ARG A 56 4.47 -1.27 9.68
N GLU A 57 4.46 -2.59 9.66
CA GLU A 57 4.19 -3.41 10.83
C GLU A 57 5.31 -4.41 11.06
N ASN A 58 5.54 -4.79 12.31
CA ASN A 58 6.59 -5.73 12.67
C ASN A 58 6.01 -6.87 13.51
N ASP A 59 6.58 -8.06 13.35
CA ASP A 59 6.37 -9.18 14.26
C ASP A 59 7.74 -9.79 14.62
N ARG A 60 7.73 -10.99 15.23
CA ARG A 60 8.95 -11.74 15.54
C ARG A 60 9.69 -12.24 14.30
N SER A 61 9.00 -12.41 13.19
CA SER A 61 9.46 -12.95 11.91
C SER A 61 10.07 -11.89 11.00
N GLY A 62 9.67 -10.61 11.12
CA GLY A 62 10.28 -9.51 10.40
C GLY A 62 9.43 -8.24 10.30
N THR A 63 9.74 -7.43 9.29
CA THR A 63 9.03 -6.18 8.98
C THR A 63 8.18 -6.34 7.73
N TYR A 64 6.92 -5.96 7.81
CA TYR A 64 5.94 -6.00 6.74
C TYR A 64 5.60 -4.59 6.28
N ARG A 65 5.42 -4.43 4.98
CA ARG A 65 5.13 -3.15 4.35
C ARG A 65 3.95 -3.28 3.43
N VAL A 66 3.00 -2.35 3.57
CA VAL A 66 1.87 -2.21 2.66
C VAL A 66 1.89 -0.81 2.04
N ILE A 67 1.85 -0.75 0.72
CA ILE A 67 1.94 0.48 -0.05
C ILE A 67 0.58 0.79 -0.66
N TYR A 68 0.07 2.00 -0.44
CA TYR A 68 -1.19 2.45 -1.03
C TYR A 68 -1.16 3.92 -1.46
N THR A 69 -2.11 4.33 -2.31
CA THR A 69 -2.17 5.70 -2.85
C THR A 69 -2.77 6.69 -1.86
N LEU A 70 -2.24 7.92 -1.83
CA LEU A 70 -2.77 9.01 -0.98
C LEU A 70 -3.74 9.94 -1.71
N GLU A 71 -3.41 10.34 -2.94
CA GLU A 71 -3.98 11.52 -3.61
C GLU A 71 -5.19 11.22 -4.52
N MET A 72 -5.67 9.98 -4.55
CA MET A 72 -6.76 9.55 -5.46
C MET A 72 -8.17 9.76 -4.87
N ASP A 73 -8.47 10.98 -4.42
CA ASP A 73 -9.80 11.43 -3.94
C ASP A 73 -10.56 10.38 -3.10
N LYS A 74 -11.71 9.89 -3.59
CA LYS A 74 -12.61 8.91 -2.94
C LYS A 74 -12.13 7.46 -3.03
N PHE A 75 -10.91 7.23 -3.51
CA PHE A 75 -10.38 5.92 -3.82
C PHE A 75 -9.01 5.70 -3.16
N ILE A 76 -8.80 4.50 -2.66
CA ILE A 76 -7.51 4.02 -2.13
C ILE A 76 -7.14 2.80 -2.95
N PHE A 77 -5.93 2.79 -3.50
CA PHE A 77 -5.41 1.64 -4.23
C PHE A 77 -4.26 1.06 -3.44
N VAL A 78 -4.43 -0.16 -2.95
CA VAL A 78 -3.34 -0.93 -2.34
C VAL A 78 -2.53 -1.53 -3.47
N LEU A 79 -1.29 -1.10 -3.58
CA LEU A 79 -0.39 -1.45 -4.68
C LEU A 79 0.42 -2.69 -4.35
N HIS A 80 0.87 -2.81 -3.11
CA HIS A 80 1.77 -3.91 -2.76
C HIS A 80 1.76 -4.23 -1.27
N ALA A 81 1.95 -5.50 -0.94
CA ALA A 81 2.16 -6.00 0.40
C ALA A 81 3.35 -6.98 0.36
N PHE A 82 4.41 -6.71 1.13
CA PHE A 82 5.57 -7.61 1.19
C PHE A 82 6.23 -7.62 2.57
N GLN A 83 6.90 -8.74 2.88
CA GLN A 83 7.79 -8.86 4.03
C GLN A 83 9.22 -8.51 3.62
N LYS A 84 9.82 -7.52 4.28
CA LYS A 84 11.23 -7.20 4.12
C LYS A 84 12.08 -8.25 4.84
N LYS A 85 12.78 -9.09 4.08
CA LYS A 85 13.60 -10.20 4.63
C LYS A 85 14.98 -9.77 5.16
N SER A 86 15.57 -8.66 4.69
CA SER A 86 16.88 -8.20 5.18
C SER A 86 16.76 -7.29 6.40
N LYS A 87 17.56 -7.59 7.45
CA LYS A 87 17.73 -6.71 8.62
C LYS A 87 18.67 -5.52 8.33
N SER A 88 19.52 -5.64 7.32
CA SER A 88 20.41 -4.57 6.85
C SER A 88 19.82 -3.86 5.61
N GLY A 89 19.96 -2.53 5.58
CA GLY A 89 19.47 -1.64 4.51
C GLY A 89 18.11 -1.00 4.80
N ILE A 90 18.04 0.34 4.76
CA ILE A 90 16.81 1.12 4.94
C ILE A 90 15.96 1.09 3.66
N ALA A 91 16.63 1.01 2.52
CA ALA A 91 16.03 1.10 1.20
C ALA A 91 15.15 -0.12 0.88
N THR A 92 14.04 0.16 0.21
CA THR A 92 13.19 -0.85 -0.43
C THR A 92 13.93 -1.45 -1.62
N PRO A 93 14.00 -2.79 -1.78
CA PRO A 93 14.69 -3.41 -2.92
C PRO A 93 14.15 -2.91 -4.27
N LYS A 94 15.03 -2.84 -5.28
CA LYS A 94 14.66 -2.33 -6.62
C LYS A 94 13.48 -3.09 -7.24
N GLN A 95 13.42 -4.42 -7.06
CA GLN A 95 12.34 -5.25 -7.58
C GLN A 95 10.97 -4.84 -7.00
N GLU A 96 10.91 -4.53 -5.70
CA GLU A 96 9.70 -4.05 -5.05
C GLU A 96 9.31 -2.67 -5.57
N ILE A 97 10.27 -1.75 -5.73
CA ILE A 97 10.06 -0.43 -6.32
C ILE A 97 9.49 -0.55 -7.75
N ASP A 98 10.06 -1.42 -8.57
CA ASP A 98 9.65 -1.59 -9.97
C ASP A 98 8.24 -2.21 -10.05
N LEU A 99 7.89 -3.14 -9.16
CA LEU A 99 6.54 -3.69 -9.06
C LEU A 99 5.52 -2.62 -8.63
N ILE A 100 5.85 -1.80 -7.63
CA ILE A 100 5.00 -0.69 -7.19
C ILE A 100 4.76 0.29 -8.34
N LYS A 101 5.80 0.65 -9.12
CA LYS A 101 5.66 1.53 -10.29
C LYS A 101 4.73 0.96 -11.35
N ARG A 102 4.84 -0.34 -11.63
CA ARG A 102 3.95 -1.01 -12.59
C ARG A 102 2.50 -0.96 -12.11
N ARG A 103 2.25 -1.38 -10.87
CA ARG A 103 0.90 -1.41 -10.28
C ARG A 103 0.30 -0.02 -10.08
N LEU A 104 1.13 1.01 -9.86
CA LEU A 104 0.67 2.40 -9.82
C LEU A 104 0.09 2.83 -11.18
N LYS A 105 0.70 2.44 -12.31
CA LYS A 105 0.13 2.72 -13.64
C LYS A 105 -1.23 2.06 -13.82
N ASP A 106 -1.37 0.82 -13.36
CA ASP A 106 -2.65 0.10 -13.40
C ASP A 106 -3.72 0.83 -12.55
N ALA A 107 -3.34 1.26 -11.33
CA ALA A 107 -4.22 2.05 -10.47
C ALA A 107 -4.62 3.40 -11.09
N GLU A 108 -3.69 4.09 -11.76
CA GLU A 108 -3.98 5.35 -12.46
C GLU A 108 -4.95 5.16 -13.62
N ALA A 109 -4.87 4.03 -14.35
CA ALA A 109 -5.81 3.71 -15.42
C ALA A 109 -7.22 3.48 -14.85
N ILE A 110 -7.35 2.64 -13.82
CA ILE A 110 -8.62 2.38 -13.14
C ILE A 110 -9.21 3.68 -12.55
N TYR A 111 -8.36 4.52 -11.94
CA TYR A 111 -8.81 5.80 -11.40
C TYR A 111 -9.37 6.74 -12.47
N LYS A 112 -8.77 6.78 -13.67
CA LYS A 112 -9.29 7.58 -14.79
C LYS A 112 -10.66 7.10 -15.26
N GLU A 113 -10.84 5.78 -15.37
CA GLU A 113 -12.14 5.17 -15.71
C GLU A 113 -13.20 5.54 -14.66
N LEU A 114 -12.92 5.31 -13.38
CA LEU A 114 -13.82 5.65 -12.27
C LEU A 114 -14.14 7.15 -12.15
N LYS A 115 -13.25 8.03 -12.60
CA LYS A 115 -13.49 9.49 -12.65
C LYS A 115 -14.28 9.92 -13.88
N GLY A 116 -14.12 9.21 -15.00
CA GLY A 116 -14.81 9.46 -16.26
C GLY A 116 -16.27 8.97 -16.28
N GLU A 117 -16.65 8.07 -15.38
CA GLU A 117 -18.04 7.64 -15.16
C GLU A 117 -18.93 8.72 -14.47
N LYS A 118 -18.54 9.99 -14.54
CA LYS A 118 -19.29 11.13 -13.97
C LYS A 118 -20.12 11.87 -14.99
#